data_AF-X1RF58-F1
#
_entry.id   AF-X1RF58-F1
#
_cell.length_a   1.000
_cell.length_b   1.000
_cell.length_c   1.000
_cell.angle_alpha   90.00
_cell.angle_beta   90.00
_cell.angle_gamma   90.00
#
_symmetry.space_group_name_H-M   'P 1'
#
loop_
_entity.id
_entity.type
_entity.pdbx_description
1 polymer ?
#
loop_
_entity_poly.entity_id
_entity_poly.type
_entity_poly.pdbx_seq_one_letter_code
_entity_poly.pdbx_strand_id
1 'polypeptide(L)' 'MSNKNPSTRVITIPAQFLPLIEKERERRGCFSQHECMGQILHEFFGSDGLNEPKPGSQENPDQVIQGVKLNA' A
#
# COMPACT_ATOMS: atom_id res chain seq x y z
N MET A 1 0.74 4.08 33.77
CA MET A 1 0.45 3.20 32.61
C MET A 1 0.44 4.06 31.35
N SER A 2 1.57 4.13 30.64
CA SER A 2 1.68 4.95 29.42
C SER A 2 1.33 4.06 28.24
N ASN A 3 0.19 4.31 27.60
CA ASN A 3 -0.26 3.57 26.43
C ASN A 3 0.65 3.98 25.24
N LYS A 4 1.79 3.28 25.11
CA LYS A 4 2.91 3.66 24.22
C LYS A 4 2.63 3.49 22.72
N ASN A 5 1.50 2.87 22.35
CA ASN A 5 1.10 2.71 20.95
C ASN A 5 -0.21 3.45 20.70
N PRO A 6 -0.19 4.56 19.96
CA PRO A 6 -1.43 5.19 19.54
C PRO A 6 -2.16 4.24 18.57
N SER A 7 -3.46 4.01 18.82
CA SER A 7 -4.34 3.21 17.94
C SER A 7 -4.45 3.80 16.52
N THR A 8 -3.92 5.00 16.29
CA THR A 8 -3.96 5.71 15.02
C THR A 8 -2.59 6.32 14.75
N ARG A 9 -2.05 6.09 13.56
CA ARG A 9 -0.81 6.70 13.10
C ARG A 9 -1.11 7.60 11.91
N VAL A 10 -0.62 8.84 11.97
CA VAL A 10 -0.64 9.75 10.82
C VAL A 10 0.54 9.41 9.93
N ILE A 11 0.29 9.20 8.65
CA ILE A 11 1.33 8.94 7.64
C ILE A 11 1.28 10.02 6.57
N THR A 12 2.45 10.44 6.10
CA THR A 12 2.56 11.34 4.96
C THR A 12 2.78 10.51 3.71
N ILE A 13 1.94 10.70 2.70
CA ILE A 13 2.07 10.06 1.40
C ILE A 13 2.29 11.11 0.31
N PRO A 14 3.05 10.82 -0.76
CA PRO A 14 3.14 11.72 -1.89
C PRO A 14 1.76 11.95 -2.53
N ALA A 15 1.44 13.20 -2.84
CA ALA A 15 0.12 13.59 -3.35
C ALA A 15 -0.28 12.86 -4.65
N GLN A 16 0.71 12.43 -5.45
CA GLN A 16 0.51 11.66 -6.67
C GLN A 16 -0.18 10.31 -6.44
N PHE A 17 -0.10 9.75 -5.23
CA PHE A 17 -0.75 8.49 -4.89
C PHE A 17 -2.19 8.65 -4.41
N LEU A 18 -2.64 9.87 -4.07
CA LEU A 18 -4.01 10.09 -3.60
C LEU A 18 -5.08 9.59 -4.59
N PRO A 19 -5.01 9.92 -5.90
CA PRO A 19 -6.00 9.43 -6.86
C PRO A 19 -5.99 7.90 -7.00
N LEU A 20 -4.83 7.27 -6.84
CA LEU A 20 -4.70 5.81 -6.90
C LEU A 20 -5.34 5.14 -5.69
N ILE A 21 -5.17 5.72 -4.50
CA ILE A 21 -5.80 5.24 -3.27
C ILE A 21 -7.31 5.44 -3.31
N GLU A 22 -7.80 6.56 -3.85
CA GLU A 22 -9.23 6.81 -4.00
C GLU A 22 -9.89 5.82 -4.96
N LYS A 23 -9.26 5.55 -6.10
CA LYS A 23 -9.71 4.53 -7.05
C LYS A 23 -9.76 3.14 -6.42
N GLU A 24 -8.76 2.79 -5.61
CA GLU A 24 -8.72 1.49 -4.92
C GLU A 24 -9.78 1.39 -3.83
N ARG A 25 -10.04 2.48 -3.11
CA ARG A 25 -11.13 2.57 -2.12
C ARG A 25 -12.48 2.31 -2.78
N GLU A 26 -12.74 2.94 -3.93
CA GLU A 26 -13.97 2.72 -4.70
C GLU A 26 -14.07 1.29 -5.23
N ARG A 27 -12.98 0.74 -5.79
CA ARG A 27 -12.92 -0.65 -6.28
C ARG A 27 -13.26 -1.66 -5.21
N ARG A 28 -12.78 -1.44 -3.98
CA ARG A 28 -13.01 -2.33 -2.82
C ARG A 28 -14.32 -2.03 -2.08
N GLY A 29 -15.01 -0.93 -2.41
CA GLY A 29 -16.22 -0.51 -1.71
C GLY A 29 -15.96 -0.06 -0.27
N CYS A 30 -14.75 0.38 0.05
CA CYS A 30 -14.38 0.80 1.40
C CYS A 30 -15.04 2.14 1.76
N PHE A 31 -15.55 2.25 2.99
CA PHE A 31 -16.19 3.48 3.48
C PHE A 31 -15.16 4.61 3.69
N SER A 32 -13.94 4.26 4.12
CA SER A 32 -12.89 5.21 4.44
C SER A 32 -11.52 4.82 3.87
N GLN A 33 -10.63 5.80 3.73
CA GLN A 33 -9.22 5.53 3.38
C GLN A 33 -8.50 4.70 4.45
N HIS A 34 -8.89 4.84 5.71
CA HIS A 34 -8.32 4.05 6.81
C HIS A 34 -8.64 2.56 6.66
N GLU A 35 -9.91 2.25 6.37
CA GLU A 35 -10.35 0.88 6.10
C GLU A 35 -9.65 0.29 4.87
N CYS A 36 -9.59 1.07 3.77
CA CYS A 36 -8.88 0.65 2.56
C CYS A 36 -7.40 0.35 2.83
N MET A 37 -6.72 1.23 3.58
CA MET A 37 -5.32 1.03 3.96
C MET A 37 -5.17 -0.20 4.87
N GLY A 38 -6.09 -0.41 5.81
CA GLY A 38 -6.12 -1.60 6.66
C GLY A 38 -6.21 -2.89 5.86
N GLN A 39 -7.09 -2.95 4.86
CA GLN A 39 -7.20 -4.10 3.97
C GLN A 39 -5.93 -4.32 3.13
N ILE A 40 -5.34 -3.25 2.58
CA ILE A 40 -4.08 -3.34 1.81
C ILE A 40 -2.95 -3.89 2.69
N LEU A 41 -2.80 -3.34 3.89
CA LEU A 41 -1.74 -3.77 4.81
C LEU A 41 -1.98 -5.20 5.32
N HIS A 42 -3.23 -5.57 5.57
CA HIS A 42 -3.59 -6.93 5.96
C HIS A 42 -3.33 -7.95 4.83
N GLU A 43 -3.66 -7.59 3.60
CA GLU A 43 -3.37 -8.42 2.41
C GLU A 43 -1.85 -8.59 2.22
N PHE A 44 -1.08 -7.53 2.47
CA PHE A 44 0.37 -7.54 2.27
C PHE A 44 1.14 -8.22 3.42
N PHE A 45 0.80 -7.92 4.69
CA PHE A 45 1.54 -8.37 5.88
C PHE A 45 0.84 -9.49 6.68
N GLY A 46 -0.41 -9.83 6.33
CA GLY A 46 -1.25 -10.77 7.08
C GLY A 46 -1.82 -10.18 8.38
N SER A 47 -2.57 -11.02 9.12
CA SER A 47 -3.22 -10.64 10.38
C SER A 47 -2.25 -10.33 11.52
N ASP A 48 -1.10 -11.00 11.53
CA ASP A 48 -0.14 -10.92 12.64
C ASP A 48 1.09 -10.05 12.31
N GLY A 49 1.12 -9.43 11.12
CA GLY A 49 2.30 -8.73 10.62
C GLY A 49 3.50 -9.65 10.33
N LEU A 50 3.27 -10.98 10.34
CA LEU A 50 4.28 -12.04 10.26
C LEU A 50 4.47 -12.61 8.85
N ASN A 51 3.68 -12.17 7.87
CA ASN A 51 4.08 -12.44 6.49
C ASN A 51 5.29 -11.54 6.23
N GLU A 52 6.50 -12.11 6.41
CA GLU A 52 7.67 -11.55 5.76
C GLU A 52 7.29 -11.32 4.29
N PRO A 53 7.59 -10.15 3.72
CA PRO A 53 7.43 -9.96 2.28
C PRO A 53 8.22 -11.10 1.63
N LYS A 54 7.52 -12.08 1.05
CA LYS A 54 8.12 -13.34 0.63
C LYS A 54 9.38 -13.05 -0.20
N PRO A 55 10.58 -13.46 0.23
CA PRO A 55 11.75 -13.42 -0.63
C PRO A 55 11.55 -14.55 -1.65
N GLY A 56 10.89 -14.23 -2.76
CA GLY A 56 10.39 -15.21 -3.72
C GLY A 56 9.31 -14.69 -4.67
N SER A 57 8.62 -13.58 -4.34
CA SER A 57 8.03 -12.71 -5.36
C SER A 57 9.10 -11.76 -5.90
N GLN A 58 10.21 -12.34 -6.37
CA GLN A 58 11.20 -11.65 -7.20
C GLN A 58 10.64 -11.52 -8.62
N GLU A 59 9.72 -10.59 -8.84
CA GLU A 59 9.73 -9.90 -10.13
C GLU A 59 10.58 -8.65 -9.92
N ASN A 60 11.91 -8.85 -10.04
CA ASN A 60 12.95 -7.83 -10.18
C ASN A 60 12.67 -6.46 -9.50
N PRO A 61 13.28 -6.17 -8.33
CA PRO A 61 13.22 -4.84 -7.73
C PRO A 61 13.91 -3.74 -8.56
N ASP A 62 14.46 -4.10 -9.74
CA ASP A 62 15.07 -3.20 -10.74
C ASP A 62 14.18 -2.92 -11.96
N GLN A 63 12.89 -3.32 -11.97
CA GLN A 63 11.95 -2.78 -12.96
C GLN A 63 11.54 -1.35 -12.59
N VAL A 64 12.52 -0.44 -12.62
CA VAL A 64 12.26 0.94 -13.05
C VAL A 64 11.52 0.81 -14.38
N ILE A 65 10.30 1.33 -14.46
CA ILE A 65 9.54 1.41 -15.72
C ILE A 65 10.39 2.23 -16.70
N GLN A 66 11.23 1.56 -17.49
CA GLN A 66 11.97 2.21 -18.57
C GLN A 66 10.95 2.55 -19.65
N GLY A 67 10.59 3.83 -19.71
CA GLY A 67 9.77 4.35 -20.79
C GLY A 67 10.47 4.12 -22.12
N VAL A 68 10.01 3.14 -22.89
CA VAL A 68 10.53 2.90 -24.23
C VAL A 68 9.90 3.93 -25.16
N LYS A 69 10.72 4.72 -25.86
CA LYS A 69 10.24 5.59 -26.94
C LYS A 69 9.61 4.72 -28.02
N LEU A 70 8.33 4.92 -28.28
CA LEU A 70 7.68 4.46 -29.50
C LEU A 70 8.20 5.36 -30.63
N ASN A 71 8.94 4.78 -31.58
CA ASN A 71 9.28 5.50 -32.80
C ASN A 71 8.00 5.70 -33.61
N ALA A 72 7.65 6.95 -33.84
CA ALA A 72 6.63 7.38 -34.78
C ALA A 72 7.19 7.37 -36.21
#